data_AF-A0A7S4CSX2-F1
#
_entry.id   AF-A0A7S4CSX2-F1
#
_cell.length_a   1.000
_cell.length_b   1.000
_cell.length_c   1.000
_cell.angle_alpha   90.00
_cell.angle_beta   90.00
_cell.angle_gamma   90.00
#
_symmetry.space_group_name_H-M   'P 1'
#
loop_
_entity.id
_entity.type
_entity.pdbx_description
1 polymer ?
#
loop_
_entity_poly.entity_id
_entity_poly.type
_entity_poly.pdbx_seq_one_letter_code
_entity_poly.pdbx_strand_id
1 'polypeptide(L)'
;VNAPKTASRLPAVLGLRPDRIKGTVAYLRTLGLDVPKVVNAFPTLLGYSIEKNIQPKVDYLQYEMGRQLSEINTLPQYLSYSLEKRIRPRYTYLQHVDRNVDCSLSYMLAWGDA
;
A
#
# COMPACT_ATOMS: atom_id res chain seq x y z
N VAL A 1 -23.76 18.93 -18.26
CA VAL A 1 -22.80 18.97 -17.12
C VAL A 1 -22.55 17.54 -16.65
N ASN A 2 -21.43 16.94 -17.03
CA ASN A 2 -21.13 15.54 -16.69
C ASN A 2 -20.52 15.48 -15.29
N ALA A 3 -21.30 15.03 -14.31
CA ALA A 3 -20.73 14.59 -13.04
C ALA A 3 -19.82 13.38 -13.31
N PRO A 4 -18.56 13.38 -12.86
CA PRO A 4 -17.64 12.30 -13.18
C PRO A 4 -18.12 10.99 -12.53
N LYS A 5 -18.07 9.91 -13.31
CA LYS A 5 -18.41 8.51 -12.93
C LYS A 5 -17.58 7.95 -11.76
N THR A 6 -16.82 8.77 -11.05
CA THR A 6 -15.97 8.41 -9.92
C THR A 6 -16.76 8.35 -8.60
N ALA A 7 -17.83 9.13 -8.45
CA ALA A 7 -18.61 9.19 -7.21
C ALA A 7 -19.37 7.88 -6.88
N SER A 8 -19.69 7.04 -7.88
CA SER A 8 -20.50 5.82 -7.70
C SER A 8 -19.71 4.59 -7.25
N ARG A 9 -18.37 4.65 -7.18
CA ARG A 9 -17.52 3.47 -6.84
C ARG A 9 -17.01 3.45 -5.39
N LEU A 10 -17.41 4.40 -4.55
CA LEU A 10 -16.70 4.66 -3.29
C LEU A 10 -17.52 4.59 -1.99
N PRO A 11 -18.23 3.48 -1.68
CA PRO A 11 -18.89 3.32 -0.37
C PRO A 11 -17.95 3.55 0.82
N ALA A 12 -16.68 3.16 0.69
CA ALA A 12 -15.68 3.22 1.77
C ALA A 12 -15.22 4.63 2.13
N VAL A 13 -15.36 5.62 1.23
CA VAL A 13 -14.88 7.01 1.47
C VAL A 13 -16.01 7.92 1.95
N LEU A 14 -17.27 7.58 1.63
CA LEU A 14 -18.45 8.40 1.95
C LEU A 14 -18.66 8.60 3.46
N GLY A 15 -18.14 7.72 4.32
CA GLY A 15 -18.22 7.84 5.78
C GLY A 15 -16.96 8.40 6.45
N LEU A 16 -15.90 8.72 5.70
CA LEU A 16 -14.63 9.18 6.29
C LEU A 16 -14.66 10.67 6.57
N ARG A 17 -14.08 11.07 7.70
CA ARG A 17 -13.88 12.49 8.03
C ARG A 17 -13.00 13.15 6.95
N PRO A 18 -13.36 14.33 6.42
CA PRO A 18 -12.57 15.03 5.41
C PRO A 18 -11.11 15.25 5.83
N ASP A 19 -10.86 15.55 7.11
CA ASP A 19 -9.50 15.76 7.63
C ASP A 19 -8.66 14.49 7.61
N ARG A 20 -9.28 13.32 7.81
CA ARG A 20 -8.59 12.03 7.65
C ARG A 20 -8.19 11.83 6.19
N ILE A 21 -9.09 12.09 5.25
CA ILE A 21 -8.79 11.95 3.82
C ILE A 21 -7.62 12.89 3.44
N LYS A 22 -7.69 14.16 3.85
CA LYS A 22 -6.64 15.15 3.60
C LYS A 22 -5.31 14.74 4.20
N GLY A 23 -5.30 14.26 5.45
CA GLY A 23 -4.11 13.78 6.15
C GLY A 23 -3.45 12.61 5.42
N THR A 24 -4.22 11.58 5.06
CA THR A 24 -3.70 10.43 4.32
C THR A 24 -3.18 10.84 2.94
N VAL A 25 -3.91 11.67 2.20
CA VAL A 25 -3.47 12.17 0.89
C VAL A 25 -2.18 12.98 0.99
N ALA A 26 -2.06 13.86 1.99
CA ALA A 26 -0.85 14.65 2.21
C ALA A 26 0.34 13.74 2.53
N TYR A 27 0.16 12.75 3.40
CA TYR A 27 1.21 11.79 3.72
C TYR A 27 1.64 10.95 2.51
N LEU A 28 0.71 10.46 1.69
CA LEU A 28 1.09 9.71 0.47
C LEU A 28 1.89 10.59 -0.51
N ARG A 29 1.65 11.90 -0.56
CA ARG A 29 2.46 12.84 -1.36
C ARG A 29 3.87 13.01 -0.80
N THR A 30 4.06 13.06 0.52
CA THR A 30 5.40 13.16 1.12
C THR A 30 6.27 11.94 0.83
N LEU A 31 5.63 10.79 0.58
CA LEU A 31 6.31 9.56 0.14
C LEU A 31 6.65 9.54 -1.37
N GLY A 32 6.29 10.58 -2.13
CA GLY A 32 6.53 10.66 -3.57
C GLY A 32 5.63 9.74 -4.41
N LEU A 33 4.48 9.31 -3.88
CA LEU A 33 3.57 8.40 -4.57
C LEU A 33 2.65 9.13 -5.55
N ASP A 34 2.23 8.42 -6.60
CA ASP A 34 1.17 8.84 -7.50
C ASP A 34 -0.17 8.64 -6.80
N VAL A 35 -0.56 9.63 -6.00
CA VAL A 35 -1.75 9.55 -5.16
C VAL A 35 -3.03 9.28 -5.95
N PRO A 36 -3.32 9.95 -7.10
CA PRO A 36 -4.46 9.60 -7.93
C PRO A 36 -4.47 8.13 -8.34
N LYS A 37 -3.33 7.59 -8.79
CA LYS A 37 -3.23 6.18 -9.19
C LYS A 37 -3.46 5.23 -8.02
N VAL A 38 -2.78 5.46 -6.89
CA VAL A 38 -2.88 4.64 -5.68
C VAL A 38 -4.30 4.64 -5.12
N VAL A 39 -4.91 5.82 -4.98
CA VAL A 39 -6.26 5.96 -4.40
C VAL A 39 -7.33 5.41 -5.35
N ASN A 40 -7.20 5.59 -6.67
CA ASN A 40 -8.15 5.02 -7.62
C ASN A 40 -8.09 3.48 -7.65
N ALA A 41 -6.88 2.91 -7.51
CA ALA A 41 -6.69 1.47 -7.51
C ALA A 41 -7.08 0.82 -6.17
N PHE A 42 -6.86 1.49 -5.04
CA PHE A 42 -7.18 0.97 -3.71
C PHE A 42 -7.72 2.05 -2.76
N PRO A 43 -9.00 2.43 -2.91
CA PRO A 43 -9.54 3.59 -2.23
C PRO A 43 -9.77 3.41 -0.72
N THR A 44 -9.94 2.16 -0.28
CA THR A 44 -10.06 1.78 1.14
C THR A 44 -8.83 2.17 1.96
N LEU A 45 -7.68 2.40 1.31
CA LEU A 45 -6.46 2.95 1.92
C LEU A 45 -6.72 4.24 2.71
N LEU A 46 -7.64 5.10 2.24
CA LEU A 46 -7.98 6.36 2.92
C LEU A 46 -8.57 6.15 4.32
N GLY A 47 -9.10 4.95 4.58
CA GLY A 47 -9.62 4.55 5.88
C GLY A 47 -8.55 4.02 6.85
N TYR A 48 -7.31 3.82 6.41
CA TYR A 48 -6.25 3.28 7.26
C TYR A 48 -5.60 4.38 8.11
N SER A 49 -5.15 4.00 9.31
CA SER A 49 -4.34 4.88 10.16
C SER A 49 -2.93 4.97 9.57
N ILE A 50 -2.42 6.20 9.42
CA ILE A 50 -1.03 6.41 9.00
C ILE A 50 -0.08 5.72 9.98
N GLU A 51 -0.12 6.12 11.25
CA GLU A 51 0.79 5.65 12.31
C GLU A 51 0.66 4.15 12.59
N LYS A 52 -0.57 3.62 12.67
CA LYS A 52 -0.79 2.23 13.09
C LYS A 52 -0.76 1.23 11.93
N ASN A 53 -0.82 1.68 10.68
CA ASN A 53 -0.98 0.77 9.55
C ASN A 53 -0.09 1.10 8.36
N ILE A 54 -0.12 2.33 7.84
CA ILE A 54 0.60 2.69 6.60
C ILE A 54 2.09 2.82 6.88
N GLN A 55 2.47 3.67 7.84
CA GLN A 55 3.85 4.01 8.14
C GLN A 55 4.71 2.79 8.49
N PRO A 56 4.29 1.85 9.38
CA PRO A 56 5.10 0.67 9.67
C PRO A 56 5.42 -0.19 8.44
N LYS A 57 4.52 -0.23 7.45
CA LYS A 57 4.75 -0.98 6.20
C LYS A 57 5.62 -0.21 5.21
N VAL A 58 5.50 1.12 5.18
CA VAL A 58 6.37 2.00 4.40
C VAL A 58 7.81 1.89 4.91
N ASP A 59 7.99 1.99 6.22
CA ASP A 59 9.30 1.86 6.87
C ASP A 59 9.91 0.49 6.60
N TYR A 60 9.10 -0.58 6.71
CA TYR A 60 9.57 -1.92 6.37
C TYR A 60 9.98 -2.06 4.90
N LEU A 61 9.20 -1.51 3.97
CA LEU A 61 9.53 -1.57 2.54
C LEU A 61 10.84 -0.83 2.23
N GLN A 62 11.02 0.35 2.80
CA GLN A 62 12.16 1.20 2.47
C GLN A 62 13.43 0.77 3.19
N TYR A 63 13.37 0.54 4.50
CA TYR A 63 14.57 0.39 5.32
C TYR A 63 14.96 -1.08 5.55
N GLU A 64 13.98 -1.97 5.72
CA GLU A 64 14.25 -3.39 5.99
C GLU A 64 14.35 -4.20 4.68
N MET A 65 13.50 -3.88 3.71
CA MET A 65 13.53 -4.51 2.39
C MET A 65 14.48 -3.81 1.42
N GLY A 66 14.90 -2.57 1.70
CA GLY A 66 15.76 -1.79 0.80
C GLY A 66 15.10 -1.45 -0.54
N ARG A 67 13.76 -1.42 -0.61
CA ARG A 67 12.99 -1.27 -1.85
C ARG A 67 12.52 0.16 -2.07
N GLN A 68 12.20 0.48 -3.32
CA GLN A 68 11.68 1.79 -3.67
C GLN A 68 10.20 1.91 -3.28
N LEU A 69 9.83 3.02 -2.64
CA LEU A 69 8.42 3.29 -2.31
C LEU A 69 7.54 3.41 -3.57
N SER A 70 8.12 3.71 -4.73
CA SER A 70 7.43 3.76 -6.01
C SER A 70 6.72 2.45 -6.38
N GLU A 71 7.13 1.32 -5.81
CA GLU A 71 6.46 0.03 -5.98
C GLU A 71 5.05 -0.01 -5.36
N ILE A 72 4.76 0.86 -4.41
CA ILE A 72 3.39 1.02 -3.90
C ILE A 72 2.47 1.55 -5.02
N ASN A 73 2.99 2.27 -6.02
CA ASN A 73 2.19 2.70 -7.17
C ASN A 73 1.76 1.53 -8.07
N THR A 74 2.49 0.41 -8.04
CA THR A 74 2.17 -0.79 -8.84
C THR A 74 1.33 -1.77 -8.03
N LEU A 75 1.53 -1.85 -6.72
CA LEU A 75 0.73 -2.68 -5.80
C LEU A 75 0.30 -1.92 -4.53
N PRO A 76 -0.70 -1.03 -4.61
CA PRO A 76 -1.24 -0.31 -3.44
C PRO A 76 -1.74 -1.24 -2.32
N GLN A 77 -2.20 -2.44 -2.69
CA GLN A 77 -2.68 -3.48 -1.77
C GLN A 77 -1.58 -3.99 -0.83
N TYR A 78 -0.30 -3.71 -1.12
CA TYR A 78 0.80 -3.89 -0.17
C TYR A 78 0.44 -3.37 1.22
N LEU A 79 -0.19 -2.20 1.29
CA LEU A 79 -0.56 -1.54 2.54
C LEU A 79 -1.69 -2.23 3.31
N SER A 80 -2.42 -3.15 2.66
CA SER A 80 -3.50 -3.95 3.25
C SER A 80 -3.03 -5.28 3.85
N TYR A 81 -1.89 -5.80 3.40
CA TYR A 81 -1.39 -7.07 3.91
C TYR A 81 -0.85 -6.94 5.33
N SER A 82 -1.01 -8.00 6.13
CA SER A 82 -0.42 -8.03 7.46
C SER A 82 1.11 -7.99 7.35
N LEU A 83 1.72 -7.03 8.06
CA LEU A 83 3.17 -6.93 8.14
C LEU A 83 3.76 -8.21 8.73
N GLU A 84 3.21 -8.64 9.87
CA GLU A 84 3.74 -9.78 10.63
C GLU A 84 3.33 -11.14 10.09
N LYS A 85 2.13 -11.26 9.48
CA LYS A 85 1.64 -12.56 9.00
C LYS A 85 1.93 -12.84 7.53
N ARG A 86 2.27 -11.81 6.73
CA ARG A 86 2.45 -11.99 5.28
C ARG A 86 3.70 -11.34 4.74
N ILE A 87 3.89 -10.04 4.96
CA ILE A 87 5.00 -9.30 4.34
C ILE A 87 6.34 -9.80 4.88
N ARG A 88 6.55 -9.75 6.21
CA ARG A 88 7.80 -10.14 6.85
C ARG A 88 8.16 -11.61 6.61
N PRO A 89 7.27 -12.60 6.87
CA PRO A 89 7.62 -14.00 6.67
C PRO A 89 8.08 -14.32 5.24
N ARG A 90 7.46 -13.69 4.23
CA ARG A 90 7.77 -13.95 2.82
C ARG A 90 9.05 -13.28 2.37
N TYR A 91 9.28 -12.05 2.80
CA TYR A 91 10.56 -11.41 2.56
C TYR A 91 11.70 -12.18 3.22
N THR A 92 11.53 -12.58 4.49
CA THR A 92 12.52 -13.41 5.19
C THR A 92 12.73 -14.74 4.46
N TYR A 93 11.68 -15.43 4.03
CA TYR A 93 11.83 -16.66 3.25
C TYR A 93 12.66 -16.43 1.98
N LEU A 94 12.32 -15.41 1.18
CA LEU A 94 13.08 -15.10 -0.04
C LEU A 94 14.56 -14.84 0.25
N GLN A 95 14.87 -14.10 1.32
CA GLN A 95 16.27 -13.88 1.73
C GLN A 95 17.03 -15.18 2.09
N HIS A 96 16.33 -16.24 2.50
CA HIS A 96 16.95 -17.53 2.82
C HIS A 96 17.17 -18.41 1.59
N VAL A 97 16.21 -18.45 0.66
CA VAL A 97 16.33 -19.29 -0.55
C VAL A 97 17.29 -18.71 -1.59
N ASP A 98 17.26 -17.40 -1.81
CA ASP A 98 18.21 -16.73 -2.70
C ASP A 98 18.22 -15.21 -2.45
N ARG A 99 19.38 -14.71 -2.01
CA ARG A 99 19.59 -13.28 -1.68
C ARG A 99 19.55 -12.37 -2.91
N ASN A 100 19.62 -12.91 -4.12
CA ASN A 100 19.65 -12.16 -5.37
C ASN A 100 18.34 -12.26 -6.17
N VAL A 101 17.27 -12.84 -5.61
CA VAL A 101 15.96 -12.83 -6.26
C VAL A 101 15.39 -11.42 -6.25
N ASP A 102 15.56 -10.73 -7.38
CA ASP A 102 14.79 -9.54 -7.71
C ASP A 102 13.41 -9.98 -8.21
N CYS A 103 12.38 -9.74 -7.40
CA CYS A 103 11.01 -10.05 -7.76
C CYS A 103 10.07 -8.93 -7.33
N SER A 104 9.00 -8.71 -8.10
CA SER A 104 8.00 -7.69 -7.80
C SER A 104 7.29 -7.97 -6.47
N LEU A 105 6.79 -6.91 -5.81
CA LEU A 105 5.94 -7.07 -4.62
C LEU A 105 4.74 -7.98 -4.89
N SER A 106 4.18 -7.91 -6.10
CA SER A 106 3.06 -8.76 -6.49
C SER A 106 3.46 -10.23 -6.47
N TYR A 107 4.59 -10.59 -7.05
CA TYR A 107 5.10 -11.96 -7.02
C TYR A 107 5.37 -12.45 -5.59
N MET A 108 6.15 -11.67 -4.83
CA MET A 108 6.49 -11.99 -3.43
C MET A 108 5.24 -12.25 -2.58
N LEU A 109 4.21 -11.42 -2.77
CA LEU A 109 2.99 -11.48 -1.96
C LEU A 109 1.90 -12.35 -2.55
N ALA A 110 2.03 -12.85 -3.79
CA ALA A 110 0.97 -13.61 -4.48
C ALA A 110 0.82 -15.06 -4.01
N TRP A 111 1.88 -15.70 -3.51
CA TRP A 111 1.80 -17.12 -3.13
C TRP A 111 0.62 -17.35 -2.17
N GLY A 112 -0.26 -18.30 -2.44
CA GLY A 112 -1.28 -18.70 -1.46
C GLY A 112 -0.60 -19.54 -0.39
N ASP A 113 -0.95 -19.34 0.88
CA ASP A 113 -0.72 -20.40 1.86
C ASP A 113 -1.73 -21.49 1.45
N ALA A 114 -1.26 -22.50 0.72
CA ALA A 114 -2.05 -23.68 0.40
C ALA A 114 -2.21 -24.55 1.65
#